data_AF-A0A953X5D6-F1
#
_entry.id   AF-A0A953X5D6-F1
#
_cell.length_a   1.000
_cell.length_b   1.000
_cell.length_c   1.000
_cell.angle_alpha   90.00
_cell.angle_beta   90.00
_cell.angle_gamma   90.00
#
_symmetry.space_group_name_H-M   'P 1'
#
loop_
_entity.id
_entity.type
_entity.pdbx_description
1 polymer ?
#
loop_
_entity_poly.entity_id
_entity_poly.type
_entity_poly.pdbx_seq_one_letter_code
_entity_poly.pdbx_strand_id
1 'polypeptide(L)' 'MKWSELSDNWCPVARTLSIVGDRWTLLILRDCFLGLSRFEQFIESSGMTRHILAERLKRLVEAGILERRKYSDG' A
#
# COMPACT_ATOMS: atom_id res chain seq x y z
N MET A 1 -7.07 -10.76 17.81
CA MET A 1 -7.83 -9.67 17.14
C MET A 1 -7.64 -9.85 15.65
N LYS A 2 -8.71 -10.08 14.90
CA LYS A 2 -8.57 -10.25 13.45
C LYS A 2 -8.34 -8.87 12.83
N TRP A 3 -7.47 -8.81 11.84
CA TRP A 3 -7.13 -7.58 11.13
C TRP A 3 -8.34 -6.88 10.47
N SER A 4 -9.36 -7.67 10.09
CA SER A 4 -10.63 -7.19 9.56
C SER A 4 -11.51 -6.47 10.58
N GLU A 5 -11.30 -6.68 11.88
CA GLU A 5 -12.12 -6.07 12.96
C GLU A 5 -11.60 -4.68 13.35
N LEU A 6 -10.44 -4.28 12.83
CA LEU A 6 -9.80 -3.01 13.18
C LEU A 6 -10.43 -1.80 12.49
N SER A 7 -11.09 -1.99 11.33
CA SER A 7 -11.69 -0.90 10.55
C SER A 7 -12.91 -0.27 11.23
N ASP A 8 -13.66 -1.05 12.01
CA ASP A 8 -14.87 -0.61 12.72
C ASP A 8 -14.59 -0.28 14.20
N ASN A 9 -13.31 -0.24 14.59
CA ASN A 9 -12.92 0.03 15.95
C ASN A 9 -13.11 1.53 16.29
N TRP A 10 -13.59 1.84 17.49
CA TRP A 10 -13.73 3.23 17.96
C TRP A 10 -12.38 3.94 18.08
N CYS A 11 -11.28 3.20 18.28
CA CYS A 11 -9.93 3.72 18.41
C CYS A 11 -9.39 4.18 17.03
N PRO A 12 -9.04 5.47 16.86
CA PRO A 12 -8.47 5.97 15.60
C PRO A 12 -7.18 5.26 15.21
N VAL A 13 -6.31 4.94 16.18
CA VAL A 13 -5.04 4.25 15.94
C VAL A 13 -5.30 2.85 15.36
N ALA A 14 -6.27 2.12 15.90
CA ALA A 14 -6.65 0.80 15.41
C ALA A 14 -7.15 0.86 13.95
N ARG A 15 -8.02 1.84 13.63
CA ARG A 15 -8.51 2.06 12.26
C ARG A 15 -7.41 2.45 11.29
N THR A 16 -6.48 3.31 11.69
CA THR A 16 -5.33 3.66 10.85
C THR A 16 -4.47 2.42 10.59
N LEU A 17 -4.19 1.63 11.63
CA LEU A 17 -3.43 0.40 11.50
C LEU A 17 -4.12 -0.63 10.60
N SER A 18 -5.46 -0.68 10.51
CA SER A 18 -6.16 -1.57 9.58
C SER A 18 -5.85 -1.28 8.10
N ILE A 19 -5.33 -0.07 7.81
CA ILE A 19 -4.96 0.36 6.47
C ILE A 19 -3.44 0.28 6.28
N VAL A 20 -2.65 0.87 7.19
CA VAL A 20 -1.19 1.04 6.99
C VAL A 20 -0.31 0.07 7.78
N GLY A 21 -0.87 -0.65 8.75
CA GLY A 21 -0.07 -1.44 9.70
C GLY A 21 0.48 -2.76 9.16
N ASP A 22 0.24 -3.10 7.89
CA ASP A 22 0.73 -4.34 7.31
C ASP A 22 2.13 -4.15 6.74
N ARG A 23 2.95 -5.21 6.86
CA ARG A 23 4.37 -5.18 6.46
C ARG A 23 4.58 -4.63 5.05
N TRP A 24 3.72 -5.01 4.12
CA TRP A 24 3.89 -4.66 2.71
C TRP A 24 3.54 -3.22 2.43
N THR A 25 2.47 -2.72 3.06
CA THR A 25 2.09 -1.31 2.96
C THR A 25 3.23 -0.39 3.39
N LEU A 26 3.91 -0.69 4.50
CA LEU A 26 5.04 0.12 4.94
C LEU A 26 6.23 0.11 3.95
N LEU A 27 6.50 -1.03 3.29
CA LEU A 27 7.53 -1.10 2.26
C LEU A 27 7.15 -0.31 1.00
N ILE A 28 5.89 -0.40 0.56
CA ILE A 28 5.38 0.40 -0.56
C ILE A 28 5.51 1.89 -0.25
N LEU A 29 5.09 2.33 0.94
CA LEU A 29 5.17 3.73 1.34
C LEU A 29 6.62 4.22 1.38
N ARG A 30 7.54 3.44 1.97
CA ARG A 30 8.98 3.71 1.94
C ARG A 30 9.45 3.92 0.50
N ASP A 31 9.08 3.01 -0.41
CA ASP A 31 9.51 3.06 -1.81
C ASP A 31 8.96 4.28 -2.53
N CYS A 32 7.72 4.69 -2.25
CA CYS A 32 7.16 5.94 -2.74
C CYS A 32 7.95 7.17 -2.24
N PHE A 33 8.33 7.21 -0.96
CA PHE A 33 9.19 8.28 -0.42
C PHE A 33 10.60 8.29 -1.01
N LEU A 34 11.07 7.15 -1.53
CA LEU A 34 12.31 7.05 -2.31
C LEU A 34 12.15 7.42 -3.80
N GLY A 35 10.95 7.82 -4.22
CA GLY A 35 10.66 8.22 -5.60
C GLY A 35 10.32 7.07 -6.55
N LEU A 36 10.19 5.84 -6.04
CA LEU A 36 9.73 4.72 -6.85
C LEU A 36 8.23 4.87 -7.15
N SER A 37 7.86 4.66 -8.40
CA SER A 37 6.48 4.88 -8.87
C SER A 37 6.00 3.85 -9.89
N ARG A 38 6.90 2.98 -10.37
CA ARG A 38 6.55 1.92 -11.32
C ARG A 38 6.35 0.59 -10.62
N PHE A 39 5.42 -0.20 -11.16
CA PHE A 39 5.09 -1.52 -10.63
C PHE A 39 6.30 -2.45 -10.48
N GLU A 40 7.16 -2.52 -11.51
CA GLU A 40 8.36 -3.37 -11.48
C GLU A 40 9.37 -2.92 -10.41
N GLN A 41 9.51 -1.61 -10.20
CA GLN A 41 10.41 -1.09 -9.15
C GLN A 41 9.99 -1.57 -7.77
N PHE A 42 8.69 -1.60 -7.48
CA PHE A 42 8.18 -2.12 -6.21
C PHE A 42 8.42 -3.64 -6.05
N ILE A 43 8.40 -4.42 -7.13
CA ILE A 43 8.71 -5.86 -7.07
C ILE A 43 10.18 -6.04 -6.70
N GLU A 44 11.07 -5.34 -7.42
CA GLU A 44 12.52 -5.42 -7.22
C GLU A 44 12.93 -4.97 -5.81
N SER A 45 12.32 -3.90 -5.29
CA SER A 45 12.66 -3.35 -3.97
C SER A 45 12.08 -4.13 -2.78
N SER A 46 10.91 -4.76 -2.94
CA SER A 46 10.18 -5.39 -1.83
C SER A 46 10.24 -6.92 -1.82
N GLY A 47 10.58 -7.54 -2.95
CA GLY A 47 10.57 -9.00 -3.14
C GLY A 47 9.17 -9.62 -3.15
N MET A 48 8.11 -8.81 -3.27
CA MET A 48 6.74 -9.30 -3.32
C MET A 48 6.43 -10.01 -4.65
N THR A 49 5.51 -10.95 -4.60
CA THR A 49 4.90 -11.47 -5.84
C THR A 49 4.02 -10.39 -6.49
N ARG A 50 3.89 -10.45 -7.82
CA ARG A 50 3.03 -9.56 -8.60
C ARG A 50 1.59 -9.49 -8.05
N HIS A 51 1.04 -10.64 -7.65
CA HIS A 51 -0.32 -10.73 -7.12
C HIS A 51 -0.48 -9.94 -5.82
N ILE A 52 0.42 -10.14 -4.85
CA ILE A 52 0.36 -9.45 -3.56
C ILE A 52 0.57 -7.94 -3.75
N LEU A 53 1.53 -7.54 -4.59
CA LEU A 53 1.75 -6.12 -4.89
C LEU A 53 0.50 -5.48 -5.49
N ALA A 54 -0.13 -6.13 -6.47
CA ALA A 54 -1.33 -5.61 -7.12
C ALA A 54 -2.50 -5.43 -6.14
N GLU A 55 -2.72 -6.42 -5.27
CA GLU A 55 -3.74 -6.35 -4.22
C GLU A 55 -3.48 -5.17 -3.26
N ARG A 56 -2.23 -5.00 -2.82
CA ARG A 56 -1.85 -3.93 -1.87
C ARG A 56 -1.96 -2.54 -2.49
N LEU A 57 -1.42 -2.36 -3.70
CA LEU A 57 -1.55 -1.08 -4.41
C LEU A 57 -3.01 -0.71 -4.64
N LYS A 58 -3.86 -1.68 -5.03
CA LYS A 58 -5.30 -1.45 -5.18
C LYS A 58 -5.92 -0.94 -3.88
N ARG A 59 -5.65 -1.59 -2.75
CA ARG A 59 -6.15 -1.17 -1.43
C ARG A 59 -5.70 0.23 -1.04
N LEU A 60 -4.45 0.58 -1.31
CA LEU A 60 -3.91 1.92 -0.99
C LEU A 60 -4.53 3.01 -1.87
N VAL A 61 -4.84 2.70 -3.13
CA VAL A 61 -5.57 3.60 -4.02
C VAL A 61 -7.02 3.77 -3.57
N GLU A 62 -7.71 2.69 -3.22
CA GLU A 62 -9.08 2.73 -2.69
C GLU A 62 -9.18 3.50 -1.36
N ALA A 63 -8.15 3.42 -0.52
CA ALA A 63 -8.05 4.20 0.72
C ALA A 63 -7.65 5.68 0.51
N GLY A 64 -7.36 6.10 -0.73
CA GLY A 64 -6.94 7.46 -1.05
C GLY A 64 -5.52 7.81 -0.61
N ILE A 65 -4.68 6.80 -0.31
CA ILE A 65 -3.28 7.00 0.12
C ILE A 65 -2.36 7.18 -1.09
N LEU A 66 -2.65 6.48 -2.19
CA LEU A 66 -1.90 6.56 -3.44
C LEU A 66 -2.85 6.89 -4.61
N GLU A 67 -2.30 7.49 -5.67
CA GLU A 67 -3.02 7.69 -6.93
C GLU A 67 -2.36 6.86 -8.04
N ARG A 68 -3.18 6.19 -8.85
CA ARG A 68 -2.69 5.52 -10.06
C ARG A 68 -2.72 6.50 -11.23
N ARG A 69 -1.55 6.90 -11.71
CA ARG A 69 -1.39 7.70 -12.93
C ARG A 69 -1.09 6.80 -14.11
N LYS A 70 -1.67 7.10 -15.28
CA LYS A 70 -1.16 6.54 -16.54
C LYS A 70 0.23 7.10 -16.78
N TYR A 71 1.11 6.26 -17.31
CA TYR A 71 2.39 6.74 -17.78
C TYR A 71 2.14 7.71 -18.94
N SER A 72 2.47 8.98 -18.74
CA SER A 72 2.58 9.95 -19.82
C SER A 72 4.05 9.97 -20.23
N ASP A 73 4.32 9.67 -21.49
CA ASP A 73 5.63 9.94 -22.08
C ASP A 73 5.89 11.44 -21.94
N GLY A 74 6.79 11.79 -21.02
CA GLY A 74 7.42 13.09 -20.99
C GLY A 74 8.60 13.09 -21.94
#